data_AF-A0A538QIL6-F1
#
_entry.id   AF-A0A538QIL6-F1
#
_cell.length_a   1.000
_cell.length_b   1.000
_cell.length_c   1.000
_cell.angle_alpha   90.00
_cell.angle_beta   90.00
_cell.angle_gamma   90.00
#
_symmetry.space_group_name_H-M   'P 1'
#
loop_
_entity.id
_entity.type
_entity.pdbx_description
1 polymer ?
#
loop_
_entity_poly.entity_id
_entity_poly.type
_entity_poly.pdbx_seq_one_letter_code
_entity_poly.pdbx_strand_id
1 'polypeptide(L)'
;MDDRDRAAAPSGGGGPGSPRAAARLSPRAAGRGGGEPGARRPDRTDPPAQPRDQARGASATVCRGELRAGRSSPTGSRKSVRCASRPWRSAQTTGPQAVSILVDTNVVAELVRPRPDPRVVGWAGGLGAVLLSAVTVEEVFFGLSAKPSSRIERWFEDFLDSDCQVLEITLPIARHAGVLRGQFRKRGRPRAQADMLIAATAALHGLTLATRNERDFHDCGVTVINPFQ
;
A
#
# COMPACT_ATOMS: atom_id res chain seq x y z
N MET A 1 18.49 -62.87 18.57
CA MET A 1 18.15 -63.89 19.57
C MET A 1 17.08 -63.26 20.45
N ASP A 2 15.85 -63.24 19.94
CA ASP A 2 14.74 -64.21 20.21
C ASP A 2 13.85 -63.55 21.29
N ASP A 3 12.52 -63.49 21.27
CA ASP A 3 11.39 -64.19 20.64
C ASP A 3 10.25 -63.13 20.50
N ARG A 4 9.49 -62.98 19.41
CA ARG A 4 8.30 -63.74 18.92
C ARG A 4 7.11 -63.90 19.88
N ASP A 5 5.93 -63.73 19.25
CA ASP A 5 4.59 -64.26 19.57
C ASP A 5 3.81 -63.59 20.73
N ARG A 6 2.48 -63.33 20.70
CA ARG A 6 1.31 -63.67 19.86
C ARG A 6 0.16 -62.72 20.26
N ALA A 7 -0.56 -62.09 19.33
CA ALA A 7 -1.91 -62.45 18.85
C ALA A 7 -3.03 -62.63 19.90
N ALA A 8 -4.09 -61.80 19.83
CA ALA A 8 -5.51 -62.20 19.90
C ALA A 8 -6.49 -61.00 19.82
N ALA A 9 -7.23 -60.89 18.71
CA ALA A 9 -8.65 -60.47 18.67
C ALA A 9 -9.50 -61.79 18.69
N PRO A 10 -10.84 -61.84 18.94
CA PRO A 10 -11.87 -60.96 18.32
C PRO A 10 -13.20 -60.72 19.08
N SER A 11 -14.06 -59.91 18.44
CA SER A 11 -15.52 -60.05 18.22
C SER A 11 -16.58 -59.76 19.29
N GLY A 12 -17.59 -58.98 18.84
CA GLY A 12 -19.01 -59.01 19.27
C GLY A 12 -19.41 -57.84 20.18
N GLY A 13 -20.42 -57.01 19.94
CA GLY A 13 -21.57 -57.04 19.01
C GLY A 13 -22.78 -56.46 19.77
N GLY A 14 -23.55 -55.55 19.15
CA GLY A 14 -24.90 -55.17 19.61
C GLY A 14 -25.15 -53.67 19.82
N GLY A 15 -25.74 -53.00 18.82
CA GLY A 15 -26.64 -51.86 19.06
C GLY A 15 -28.07 -52.35 19.35
N PRO A 16 -29.14 -51.59 19.06
CA PRO A 16 -29.31 -50.12 19.03
C PRO A 16 -30.48 -49.68 19.94
N GLY A 17 -30.64 -48.36 20.18
CA GLY A 17 -31.79 -47.86 20.95
C GLY A 17 -31.92 -46.33 20.93
N SER A 18 -32.49 -45.80 19.85
CA SER A 18 -33.26 -44.54 19.85
C SER A 18 -34.72 -44.88 20.16
N PRO A 19 -35.53 -43.99 20.76
CA PRO A 19 -36.29 -43.06 19.90
C PRO A 19 -36.77 -41.70 20.50
N ARG A 20 -37.01 -40.75 19.58
CA ARG A 20 -38.13 -39.76 19.52
C ARG A 20 -38.13 -38.58 20.51
N ALA A 21 -38.63 -37.38 20.21
CA ALA A 21 -39.38 -36.77 19.09
C ALA A 21 -39.29 -35.22 19.22
N ALA A 22 -39.11 -34.48 18.11
CA ALA A 22 -40.13 -33.68 17.38
C ALA A 22 -40.41 -32.26 17.90
N ALA A 23 -40.22 -31.25 17.03
CA ALA A 23 -41.28 -30.33 16.61
C ALA A 23 -40.81 -29.46 15.43
N ARG A 24 -41.52 -29.57 14.30
CA ARG A 24 -41.54 -28.65 13.16
C ARG A 24 -42.55 -27.55 13.46
N LEU A 25 -42.39 -26.34 12.92
CA LEU A 25 -43.51 -25.54 12.40
C LEU A 25 -43.00 -24.51 11.37
N SER A 26 -43.52 -24.64 10.15
CA SER A 26 -43.70 -23.57 9.17
C SER A 26 -45.19 -23.49 8.86
N PRO A 27 -45.69 -22.37 8.32
CA PRO A 27 -46.85 -22.40 7.43
C PRO A 27 -46.57 -21.80 6.04
N ARG A 28 -47.01 -22.55 5.02
CA ARG A 28 -47.49 -22.15 3.67
C ARG A 28 -48.83 -21.36 3.80
N ALA A 29 -49.46 -20.70 2.83
CA ALA A 29 -49.23 -20.17 1.47
C ALA A 29 -50.55 -19.45 1.02
N ALA A 30 -50.49 -18.71 -0.10
CA ALA A 30 -51.50 -18.59 -1.19
C ALA A 30 -52.24 -17.24 -1.47
N GLY A 31 -52.31 -16.92 -2.77
CA GLY A 31 -53.25 -15.98 -3.46
C GLY A 31 -52.52 -14.95 -4.33
N ARG A 32 -52.15 -15.16 -5.61
CA ARG A 32 -52.89 -15.22 -6.92
C ARG A 32 -53.61 -13.92 -7.38
N GLY A 33 -53.23 -13.48 -8.59
CA GLY A 33 -53.94 -12.58 -9.52
C GLY A 33 -53.30 -11.19 -9.62
N GLY A 34 -52.95 -10.59 -10.77
CA GLY A 34 -53.09 -10.87 -12.20
C GLY A 34 -52.88 -9.53 -12.95
N GLY A 35 -52.39 -9.55 -14.20
CA GLY A 35 -52.51 -8.43 -15.15
C GLY A 35 -51.24 -7.65 -15.52
N GLU A 36 -50.62 -8.03 -16.65
CA GLU A 36 -49.98 -7.10 -17.62
C GLU A 36 -51.08 -6.33 -18.39
N PRO A 37 -50.85 -5.16 -19.07
CA PRO A 37 -49.68 -4.91 -19.91
C PRO A 37 -49.11 -3.46 -19.97
N GLY A 38 -47.85 -3.38 -20.39
CA GLY A 38 -47.36 -2.43 -21.40
C GLY A 38 -47.32 -0.92 -21.08
N ALA A 39 -46.16 -0.41 -20.70
CA ALA A 39 -45.77 0.98 -21.00
C ALA A 39 -44.25 1.18 -21.05
N ARG A 40 -43.74 1.28 -22.28
CA ARG A 40 -42.63 2.11 -22.79
C ARG A 40 -41.45 2.44 -21.85
N ARG A 41 -40.28 1.94 -22.25
CA ARG A 41 -38.96 2.51 -21.92
C ARG A 41 -38.88 3.97 -22.44
N PRO A 42 -38.41 4.93 -21.63
CA PRO A 42 -37.71 6.08 -22.14
C PRO A 42 -36.19 5.85 -22.07
N ASP A 43 -35.64 5.98 -23.26
CA ASP A 43 -34.31 6.39 -23.68
C ASP A 43 -33.18 6.61 -22.66
N ARG A 44 -32.00 6.15 -23.07
CA ARG A 44 -30.71 6.50 -22.50
C ARG A 44 -30.41 7.95 -22.88
N THR A 45 -30.46 8.86 -21.93
CA THR A 45 -29.82 10.17 -22.07
C THR A 45 -28.49 10.14 -21.33
N ASP A 46 -27.42 9.97 -22.11
CA ASP A 46 -26.05 10.28 -21.68
C ASP A 46 -25.99 11.76 -21.22
N PRO A 47 -25.27 12.07 -20.12
CA PRO A 47 -25.05 13.46 -19.73
C PRO A 47 -24.20 14.18 -20.79
N PRO A 48 -24.51 15.45 -21.14
CA PRO A 48 -23.75 16.19 -22.13
C PRO A 48 -22.31 16.44 -21.68
N ALA A 49 -21.38 16.19 -22.61
CA ALA A 49 -19.97 16.48 -22.48
C ALA A 49 -19.74 17.97 -22.13
N GLN A 50 -18.94 18.24 -21.11
CA GLN A 50 -18.53 19.60 -20.75
C GLN A 50 -17.71 20.24 -21.91
N PRO A 51 -17.96 21.51 -22.24
CA PRO A 51 -17.24 22.20 -23.29
C PRO A 51 -15.77 22.41 -22.90
N ARG A 52 -14.88 22.08 -23.85
CA ARG A 52 -13.45 22.40 -23.82
C ARG A 52 -13.31 23.90 -23.97
N ASP A 53 -12.93 24.59 -22.90
CA ASP A 53 -12.61 26.02 -22.97
C ASP A 53 -11.23 26.20 -23.62
N GLN A 54 -11.25 26.60 -24.89
CA GLN A 54 -10.09 27.08 -25.63
C GLN A 54 -9.92 28.57 -25.35
N ALA A 55 -9.09 28.93 -24.39
CA ALA A 55 -8.57 30.29 -24.29
C ALA A 55 -7.26 30.42 -25.12
N ARG A 56 -7.42 30.71 -26.43
CA ARG A 56 -6.53 31.65 -27.14
C ARG A 56 -7.15 33.02 -26.89
N GLY A 57 -6.51 34.09 -26.49
CA GLY A 57 -5.12 34.53 -26.44
C GLY A 57 -5.19 36.04 -26.65
N ALA A 58 -4.46 36.84 -25.86
CA ALA A 58 -4.24 38.24 -26.22
C ALA A 58 -3.03 38.84 -25.49
N SER A 59 -2.23 39.53 -26.29
CA SER A 59 -1.28 40.57 -25.96
C SER A 59 0.12 40.17 -25.49
N ALA A 60 0.93 39.79 -26.49
CA ALA A 60 2.36 39.97 -26.46
C ALA A 60 2.70 41.46 -26.63
N THR A 61 3.19 42.10 -25.57
CA THR A 61 3.87 43.38 -25.68
C THR A 61 5.34 43.13 -26.01
N VAL A 62 5.69 43.43 -27.24
CA VAL A 62 7.05 43.46 -27.78
C VAL A 62 7.79 44.67 -27.20
N CYS A 63 8.75 44.44 -26.32
CA CYS A 63 9.81 45.42 -26.05
C CYS A 63 11.01 45.12 -26.94
N ARG A 64 11.16 45.93 -27.99
CA ARG A 64 12.39 46.08 -28.76
C ARG A 64 13.46 46.68 -27.86
N GLY A 65 14.60 45.98 -27.70
CA GLY A 65 15.79 46.49 -27.04
C GLY A 65 17.01 46.15 -27.89
N GLU A 66 17.70 47.19 -28.35
CA GLU A 66 18.75 47.19 -29.35
C GLU A 66 20.02 46.43 -28.91
N LEU A 67 20.63 45.72 -29.87
CA LEU A 67 21.96 45.14 -29.74
C LEU A 67 23.01 46.25 -29.86
N ARG A 68 23.75 46.52 -28.78
CA ARG A 68 25.07 47.15 -28.86
C ARG A 68 26.08 46.36 -28.03
N ALA A 69 27.18 46.02 -28.70
CA ALA A 69 28.33 45.34 -28.15
C ALA A 69 29.06 46.19 -27.10
N GLY A 70 29.45 45.57 -25.99
CA GLY A 70 30.32 46.18 -24.98
C GLY A 70 30.96 45.08 -24.15
N ARG A 71 32.29 44.93 -24.27
CA ARG A 71 33.11 44.02 -23.49
C ARG A 71 33.13 44.47 -22.03
N SER A 72 32.97 43.55 -21.09
CA SER A 72 33.71 43.51 -19.82
C SER A 72 33.25 42.33 -18.95
N SER A 73 34.19 41.46 -18.59
CA SER A 73 34.11 40.66 -17.36
C SER A 73 34.15 41.63 -16.16
N PRO A 74 33.51 41.31 -15.02
CA PRO A 74 34.23 40.51 -14.03
C PRO A 74 33.35 39.49 -13.25
N THR A 75 34.01 38.36 -12.96
CA THR A 75 33.96 37.55 -11.72
C THR A 75 32.86 37.84 -10.68
N GLY A 76 32.04 36.83 -10.40
CA GLY A 76 31.09 36.82 -9.29
C GLY A 76 30.48 35.44 -9.06
N SER A 77 31.22 34.61 -8.32
CA SER A 77 30.85 33.35 -7.65
C SER A 77 29.37 32.90 -7.71
N ARG A 78 29.06 31.89 -8.54
CA ARG A 78 27.89 31.03 -8.31
C ARG A 78 28.18 30.15 -7.10
N LYS A 79 27.54 30.41 -5.97
CA LYS A 79 27.52 29.48 -4.83
C LYS A 79 26.80 28.20 -5.29
N SER A 80 27.57 27.17 -5.62
CA SER A 80 27.04 25.82 -5.81
C SER A 80 26.45 25.38 -4.48
N VAL A 81 25.14 25.17 -4.44
CA VAL A 81 24.49 24.43 -3.36
C VAL A 81 25.00 23.00 -3.47
N ARG A 82 26.04 22.67 -2.70
CA ARG A 82 26.47 21.29 -2.51
C ARG A 82 25.45 20.64 -1.58
N CYS A 83 24.48 19.92 -2.14
CA CYS A 83 23.74 18.91 -1.39
C CYS A 83 24.76 17.88 -0.91
N ALA A 84 25.17 18.00 0.36
CA ALA A 84 25.94 16.97 1.03
C ALA A 84 25.00 15.83 1.42
N SER A 85 24.51 15.08 0.44
CA SER A 85 23.99 13.74 0.71
C SER A 85 25.17 12.89 1.15
N ARG A 86 25.32 12.69 2.46
CA ARG A 86 26.26 11.69 2.99
C ARG A 86 25.97 10.36 2.29
N PRO A 87 26.94 9.74 1.59
CA PRO A 87 26.72 8.40 1.07
C PRO A 87 26.49 7.47 2.27
N TRP A 88 25.36 6.75 2.23
CA TRP A 88 25.14 5.60 3.11
C TRP A 88 26.29 4.63 2.87
N ARG A 89 27.21 4.57 3.83
CA ARG A 89 28.37 3.70 3.79
C ARG A 89 27.84 2.32 4.17
N SER A 90 27.73 1.42 3.20
CA SER A 90 27.41 0.02 3.43
C SER A 90 28.56 -0.62 4.21
N ALA A 91 28.49 -0.55 5.54
CA ALA A 91 29.31 -1.39 6.40
C ALA A 91 28.83 -2.83 6.21
N GLN A 92 29.57 -3.57 5.38
CA GLN A 92 29.44 -5.01 5.24
C GLN A 92 29.65 -5.62 6.62
N THR A 93 28.56 -6.02 7.27
CA THR A 93 28.59 -6.75 8.54
C THR A 93 28.14 -8.17 8.24
N THR A 94 29.09 -9.10 8.29
CA THR A 94 28.87 -10.53 8.17
C THR A 94 28.37 -11.07 9.51
N GLY A 95 27.10 -10.81 9.80
CA GLY A 95 26.32 -11.43 10.88
C GLY A 95 24.96 -11.87 10.33
N PRO A 96 24.10 -12.58 11.10
CA PRO A 96 22.73 -12.82 10.67
C PRO A 96 22.10 -11.45 10.37
N GLN A 97 21.84 -11.19 9.09
CA GLN A 97 21.38 -9.89 8.61
C GLN A 97 20.07 -9.58 9.33
N ALA A 98 20.07 -8.58 10.21
CA ALA A 98 18.82 -8.02 10.71
C ALA A 98 18.05 -7.55 9.46
N VAL A 99 16.92 -8.19 9.19
CA VAL A 99 16.12 -7.89 8.00
C VAL A 99 15.50 -6.52 8.23
N SER A 100 16.04 -5.50 7.59
CA SER A 100 15.47 -4.15 7.62
C SER A 100 14.19 -4.12 6.78
N ILE A 101 13.07 -3.78 7.43
CA ILE A 101 11.73 -3.84 6.84
C ILE A 101 11.16 -2.44 6.67
N LEU A 102 10.69 -2.16 5.45
CA LEU A 102 9.87 -1.00 5.13
C LEU A 102 8.40 -1.38 5.32
N VAL A 103 7.66 -0.60 6.09
CA VAL A 103 6.26 -0.89 6.40
C VAL A 103 5.33 -0.01 5.56
N ASP A 104 4.37 -0.64 4.91
CA ASP A 104 3.34 0.02 4.11
C ASP A 104 2.20 0.57 5.00
N THR A 105 1.46 1.55 4.48
CA THR A 105 0.43 2.29 5.21
C THR A 105 -0.68 1.40 5.76
N ASN A 106 -1.03 0.32 5.05
CA ASN A 106 -2.05 -0.62 5.52
C ASN A 106 -1.64 -1.38 6.79
N VAL A 107 -0.34 -1.64 6.98
CA VAL A 107 0.17 -2.32 8.18
C VAL A 107 0.18 -1.34 9.35
N VAL A 108 0.63 -0.09 9.13
CA VAL A 108 0.55 0.98 10.14
C VAL A 108 -0.90 1.22 10.57
N ALA A 109 -1.82 1.30 9.61
CA ALA A 109 -3.23 1.48 9.88
C ALA A 109 -3.86 0.31 10.66
N GLU A 110 -3.32 -0.90 10.54
CA GLU A 110 -3.75 -2.04 11.36
C GLU A 110 -3.28 -1.90 12.82
N LEU A 111 -2.02 -1.51 13.05
CA LEU A 111 -1.44 -1.38 14.39
C LEU A 111 -2.17 -0.36 15.27
N VAL A 112 -2.79 0.67 14.70
CA VAL A 112 -3.53 1.70 15.44
C VAL A 112 -5.00 1.34 15.72
N ARG A 113 -5.50 0.23 15.16
CA ARG A 113 -6.89 -0.20 15.38
C ARG A 113 -7.11 -0.55 16.85
N PRO A 114 -8.32 -0.31 17.41
CA PRO A 114 -8.63 -0.73 18.78
C PRO A 114 -8.48 -2.24 19.03
N ARG A 115 -8.64 -3.04 17.97
CA ARG A 115 -8.46 -4.49 17.97
C ARG A 115 -7.65 -4.86 16.72
N PRO A 116 -6.31 -4.80 16.78
CA PRO A 116 -5.45 -5.16 15.67
C PRO A 116 -5.40 -6.69 15.50
N ASP A 117 -5.06 -7.17 14.31
CA ASP A 117 -4.76 -8.59 14.10
C ASP A 117 -3.55 -9.01 14.98
N PRO A 118 -3.71 -10.00 15.87
CA PRO A 118 -2.64 -10.42 16.78
C PRO A 118 -1.40 -10.94 16.05
N ARG A 119 -1.53 -11.42 14.81
CA ARG A 119 -0.38 -11.83 13.98
C ARG A 119 0.48 -10.64 13.58
N VAL A 120 -0.15 -9.53 13.20
CA VAL A 120 0.56 -8.30 12.84
C VAL A 120 1.26 -7.71 14.06
N VAL A 121 0.60 -7.72 15.22
CA VAL A 121 1.21 -7.27 16.48
C VAL A 121 2.40 -8.15 16.87
N GLY A 122 2.24 -9.48 16.82
CA GLY A 122 3.32 -10.42 17.14
C GLY A 122 4.50 -10.29 16.18
N TRP A 123 4.23 -10.11 14.89
CA TRP A 123 5.25 -9.86 13.88
C TRP A 123 5.98 -8.52 14.14
N ALA A 124 5.24 -7.44 14.39
CA ALA A 124 5.81 -6.12 14.65
C ALA A 124 6.65 -6.09 15.94
N GLY A 125 6.23 -6.82 16.99
CA GLY A 125 6.98 -6.93 18.24
C GLY A 125 8.32 -7.67 18.13
N GLY A 126 8.56 -8.38 17.02
CA GLY A 126 9.85 -8.99 16.72
C GLY A 126 10.81 -8.09 15.92
N LEU A 127 10.36 -6.90 15.51
CA LEU A 127 11.17 -5.96 14.75
C LEU A 127 12.02 -5.09 15.69
N GLY A 128 13.28 -4.82 15.30
CA GLY A 128 14.15 -3.92 16.05
C GLY A 128 13.79 -2.45 15.85
N ALA A 129 13.70 -2.01 14.58
CA ALA A 129 13.26 -0.67 14.21
C ALA A 129 12.36 -0.74 12.99
N VAL A 130 11.27 0.02 12.98
CA VAL A 130 10.36 0.11 11.84
C VAL A 130 10.85 1.19 10.88
N LEU A 131 10.92 0.89 9.59
CA LEU A 131 11.17 1.90 8.57
C LEU A 131 9.87 2.30 7.89
N LEU A 132 9.65 3.60 7.71
CA LEU A 132 8.53 4.13 6.93
C LEU A 132 9.03 4.95 5.74
N SER A 133 8.25 4.96 4.66
CA SER A 133 8.43 5.94 3.60
C SER A 133 7.78 7.25 4.00
N ALA A 134 8.35 8.39 3.61
CA ALA A 134 7.68 9.68 3.74
C ALA A 134 6.31 9.73 3.03
N VAL A 135 6.10 8.86 2.03
CA VAL A 135 4.78 8.67 1.39
C VAL A 135 3.76 8.08 2.36
N THR A 136 4.15 7.10 3.17
CA THR A 136 3.26 6.51 4.19
C THR A 136 2.88 7.54 5.25
N VAL A 137 3.83 8.39 5.65
CA VAL A 137 3.54 9.51 6.55
C VAL A 137 2.52 10.46 5.94
N GLU A 138 2.70 10.84 4.67
CA GLU A 138 1.75 11.68 3.93
C GLU A 138 0.36 11.05 3.87
N GLU A 139 0.25 9.77 3.54
CA GLU A 139 -1.05 9.08 3.46
C GLU A 139 -1.78 9.02 4.81
N VAL A 140 -1.05 8.85 5.92
CA VAL A 140 -1.65 8.86 7.27
C VAL A 140 -2.21 10.25 7.60
N PHE A 141 -1.44 11.31 7.38
CA PHE A 141 -1.90 12.69 7.63
C PHE A 141 -3.01 13.12 6.67
N PHE A 142 -3.00 12.66 5.41
CA PHE A 142 -4.10 12.84 4.48
C PHE A 142 -5.39 12.19 5.01
N GLY A 143 -5.29 10.94 5.50
CA GLY A 143 -6.41 10.24 6.13
C GLY A 143 -6.95 10.95 7.38
N LEU A 144 -6.06 11.46 8.23
CA LEU A 144 -6.42 12.24 9.42
C LEU A 144 -7.10 13.57 9.05
N SER A 145 -6.66 14.25 7.99
CA SER A 145 -7.31 15.46 7.50
C SER A 145 -8.75 15.20 7.05
N ALA A 146 -9.00 14.07 6.37
CA ALA A 146 -10.34 13.68 5.96
C ALA A 146 -11.22 13.20 7.12
N LYS A 147 -10.64 12.53 8.13
CA LYS A 147 -11.34 12.00 9.31
C LYS A 147 -10.50 12.23 10.58
N PRO A 148 -10.61 13.43 11.20
CA PRO A 148 -9.79 13.79 12.34
C PRO A 148 -9.95 12.83 13.52
N SER A 149 -8.84 12.42 14.11
CA SER A 149 -8.81 11.58 15.30
C SER A 149 -7.57 11.88 16.13
N SER A 150 -7.74 12.66 17.20
CA SER A 150 -6.64 13.02 18.10
C SER A 150 -5.97 11.82 18.76
N ARG A 151 -6.68 10.69 18.87
CA ARG A 151 -6.11 9.41 19.33
C ARG A 151 -5.10 8.84 18.33
N ILE A 152 -5.47 8.79 17.04
CA ILE A 152 -4.64 8.21 15.99
C ILE A 152 -3.45 9.13 15.71
N GLU A 153 -3.71 10.44 15.67
CA GLU A 153 -2.67 11.47 15.48
C GLU A 153 -1.59 11.38 16.55
N ARG A 154 -1.97 11.45 17.85
CA ARG A 154 -1.00 11.30 18.95
C ARG A 154 -0.24 9.98 18.88
N TRP A 155 -0.95 8.87 18.66
CA TRP A 155 -0.30 7.56 18.55
C TRP A 155 0.73 7.53 17.41
N PHE A 156 0.42 8.16 16.28
CA PHE A 156 1.31 8.16 15.13
C PHE A 156 2.50 9.11 15.34
N GLU A 157 2.30 10.27 15.96
CA GLU A 157 3.39 11.16 16.36
C GLU A 157 4.34 10.45 17.35
N ASP A 158 3.80 9.81 18.40
CA ASP A 158 4.60 9.03 19.36
C ASP A 158 5.38 7.91 18.65
N PHE A 159 4.74 7.23 17.69
CA PHE A 159 5.36 6.17 16.89
C PHE A 159 6.50 6.69 16.00
N LEU A 160 6.34 7.88 15.40
CA LEU A 160 7.37 8.52 14.59
C LEU A 160 8.59 8.93 15.43
N ASP A 161 8.40 9.30 16.69
CA ASP A 161 9.47 9.77 17.57
C ASP A 161 10.26 8.63 18.24
N SER A 162 9.63 7.47 18.47
CA SER A 162 10.19 6.40 19.30
C SER A 162 10.58 5.12 18.54
N ASP A 163 9.70 4.63 17.67
CA ASP A 163 9.79 3.27 17.12
C ASP A 163 10.10 3.23 15.62
N CYS A 164 10.16 4.40 14.97
CA CYS A 164 10.20 4.53 13.52
C CYS A 164 11.36 5.41 13.02
N GLN A 165 11.96 4.99 11.90
CA GLN A 165 12.80 5.85 11.07
C GLN A 165 12.12 6.11 9.72
N VAL A 166 11.92 7.39 9.39
CA VAL A 166 11.32 7.81 8.12
C VAL A 166 12.38 7.98 7.03
N LEU A 167 12.14 7.40 5.86
CA LEU A 167 12.97 7.52 4.67
C LEU A 167 12.39 8.57 3.72
N GLU A 168 13.21 9.56 3.38
CA GLU A 168 12.85 10.63 2.45
C GLU A 168 12.74 10.14 1.00
N ILE A 169 11.89 10.82 0.22
CA ILE A 169 11.85 10.60 -1.24
C ILE A 169 12.94 11.44 -1.91
N THR A 170 14.06 10.77 -2.19
CA THR A 170 15.20 11.38 -2.88
C THR A 170 15.02 11.36 -4.41
N LEU A 171 15.84 12.14 -5.13
CA LEU A 171 15.84 12.15 -6.59
C LEU A 171 16.07 10.74 -7.22
N PRO A 172 17.00 9.90 -6.72
CA PRO A 172 17.13 8.52 -7.17
C PRO A 172 15.83 7.70 -7.01
N ILE A 173 15.16 7.81 -5.86
CA ILE A 173 13.89 7.12 -5.59
C ILE A 173 12.82 7.58 -6.58
N ALA A 174 12.64 8.90 -6.73
CA ALA A 174 11.65 9.47 -7.65
C ALA A 174 11.89 9.03 -9.11
N ARG A 175 13.16 9.01 -9.54
CA ARG A 175 13.53 8.53 -10.88
C ARG A 175 13.21 7.06 -11.07
N HIS A 176 13.59 6.21 -10.12
CA HIS A 176 13.35 4.77 -10.20
C HIS A 176 11.85 4.47 -10.22
N ALA A 177 11.08 5.10 -9.33
CA ALA A 177 9.62 4.98 -9.29
C ALA A 177 8.97 5.39 -10.62
N GLY A 178 9.41 6.50 -11.22
CA GLY A 178 8.90 6.97 -12.51
C GLY A 178 9.16 6.00 -13.66
N VAL A 179 10.36 5.43 -13.73
CA VAL A 179 10.72 4.40 -14.71
C VAL A 179 9.87 3.14 -14.50
N LEU A 180 9.78 2.65 -13.27
CA LEU A 180 9.01 1.46 -12.91
C LEU A 180 7.53 1.62 -13.27
N ARG A 181 6.92 2.74 -12.86
CA ARG A 181 5.53 3.09 -13.20
C ARG A 181 5.31 3.14 -14.72
N GLY A 182 6.26 3.72 -15.45
CA GLY A 182 6.23 3.79 -16.92
C GLY A 182 6.27 2.41 -17.58
N GLN A 183 7.09 1.49 -17.07
CA GLN A 183 7.18 0.10 -17.54
C GLN A 183 5.88 -0.65 -17.29
N PHE A 184 5.31 -0.56 -16.09
CA PHE A 184 4.01 -1.16 -15.76
C PHE A 184 2.88 -0.66 -16.64
N ARG A 185 2.83 0.65 -16.89
CA ARG A 185 1.87 1.25 -17.83
C ARG A 185 2.02 0.68 -19.24
N LYS A 186 3.25 0.54 -19.76
CA LYS A 186 3.51 -0.05 -21.08
C LYS A 186 3.06 -1.52 -21.19
N ARG A 187 3.08 -2.25 -20.06
CA ARG A 187 2.63 -3.65 -19.97
C ARG A 187 1.12 -3.79 -19.73
N GLY A 188 0.35 -2.70 -19.75
CA GLY A 188 -1.10 -2.73 -19.49
C GLY A 188 -1.47 -3.01 -18.03
N ARG A 189 -0.55 -2.85 -17.09
CA ARG A 189 -0.74 -3.11 -15.65
C ARG A 189 -0.41 -1.85 -14.84
N PRO A 190 -1.14 -0.73 -15.00
CA PRO A 190 -0.80 0.52 -14.33
C PRO A 190 -0.83 0.36 -12.80
N ARG A 191 0.11 1.03 -12.12
CA ARG A 191 0.23 1.06 -10.66
C ARG A 191 0.09 2.50 -10.13
N ALA A 192 -0.35 2.62 -8.88
CA ALA A 192 -0.46 3.93 -8.24
C ALA A 192 0.91 4.58 -8.09
N GLN A 193 0.94 5.91 -7.99
CA GLN A 193 2.20 6.63 -7.81
C GLN A 193 2.85 6.31 -6.45
N ALA A 194 2.04 6.26 -5.39
CA ALA A 194 2.47 5.96 -4.04
C ALA A 194 3.15 4.59 -3.95
N ASP A 195 2.51 3.53 -4.46
CA ASP A 195 3.09 2.19 -4.50
C ASP A 195 4.46 2.16 -5.18
N MET A 196 4.61 2.89 -6.30
CA MET A 196 5.87 2.91 -7.04
C MET A 196 6.98 3.68 -6.30
N LEU A 197 6.62 4.71 -5.53
CA LEU A 197 7.56 5.40 -4.66
C LEU A 197 7.98 4.50 -3.49
N ILE A 198 7.04 3.82 -2.84
CA ILE A 198 7.31 2.87 -1.75
C ILE A 198 8.19 1.70 -2.25
N ALA A 199 7.84 1.12 -3.41
CA ALA A 199 8.61 0.05 -4.03
C ALA A 199 10.04 0.51 -4.38
N ALA A 200 10.18 1.71 -4.96
CA ALA A 200 11.49 2.26 -5.29
C ALA A 200 12.34 2.54 -4.04
N THR A 201 11.72 3.03 -2.95
CA THR A 201 12.39 3.22 -1.66
C THR A 201 12.90 1.88 -1.14
N ALA A 202 12.05 0.85 -1.08
CA ALA A 202 12.47 -0.48 -0.62
C ALA A 202 13.60 -1.05 -1.50
N ALA A 203 13.47 -0.99 -2.83
CA ALA A 203 14.45 -1.54 -3.76
C ALA A 203 15.82 -0.87 -3.63
N LEU A 204 15.88 0.47 -3.58
CA LEU A 204 17.14 1.20 -3.54
C LEU A 204 17.86 1.10 -2.19
N HIS A 205 17.12 0.84 -1.12
CA HIS A 205 17.69 0.62 0.21
C HIS A 205 17.93 -0.86 0.54
N GLY A 206 17.56 -1.80 -0.35
CA GLY A 206 17.70 -3.24 -0.14
C GLY A 206 16.80 -3.78 0.98
N LEU A 207 15.61 -3.19 1.15
CA LEU A 207 14.67 -3.50 2.23
C LEU A 207 13.64 -4.53 1.78
N THR A 208 13.11 -5.26 2.76
CA THR A 208 11.88 -6.06 2.57
C THR A 208 10.66 -5.18 2.81
N LEU A 209 9.66 -5.24 1.94
CA LEU A 209 8.41 -4.50 2.08
C LEU A 209 7.36 -5.33 2.80
N ALA A 210 6.85 -4.83 3.93
CA ALA A 210 5.71 -5.41 4.62
C ALA A 210 4.41 -4.75 4.16
N THR A 211 3.52 -5.54 3.54
CA THR A 211 2.24 -5.04 3.03
C THR A 211 1.21 -6.16 2.95
N ARG A 212 -0.07 -5.82 3.13
CA ARG A 212 -1.20 -6.70 2.78
C ARG A 212 -1.39 -6.83 1.27
N ASN A 213 -0.99 -5.82 0.49
CA ASN A 213 -1.30 -5.68 -0.94
C ASN A 213 -0.21 -6.27 -1.84
N GLU A 214 0.21 -7.52 -1.60
CA GLU A 214 1.35 -8.16 -2.28
C GLU A 214 1.30 -8.06 -3.81
N ARG A 215 0.09 -8.12 -4.37
CA ARG A 215 -0.15 -8.05 -5.82
C ARG A 215 0.29 -6.75 -6.44
N ASP A 216 0.31 -5.64 -5.70
CA ASP A 216 0.69 -4.32 -6.21
C ASP A 216 2.20 -4.18 -6.38
N PHE A 217 2.95 -4.98 -5.65
CA PHE A 217 4.41 -4.98 -5.65
C PHE A 217 5.03 -6.14 -6.44
N HIS A 218 4.19 -7.04 -6.99
CA HIS A 218 4.64 -8.08 -7.91
C HIS A 218 5.36 -7.47 -9.13
N ASP A 219 6.50 -8.05 -9.50
CA ASP A 219 7.43 -7.56 -10.54
C ASP A 219 8.09 -6.19 -10.27
N CYS A 220 8.05 -5.68 -9.03
CA CYS A 220 8.70 -4.42 -8.69
C CYS A 220 10.17 -4.56 -8.29
N GLY A 221 10.70 -5.79 -8.22
CA GLY A 221 12.08 -6.05 -7.81
C GLY A 221 12.32 -5.88 -6.29
N VAL A 222 11.26 -6.01 -5.49
CA VAL A 222 11.31 -5.93 -4.02
C VAL A 222 10.86 -7.26 -3.42
N THR A 223 11.51 -7.65 -2.32
CA THR A 223 11.01 -8.75 -1.48
C THR A 223 9.81 -8.26 -0.70
N VAL A 224 8.73 -9.03 -0.69
CA VAL A 224 7.48 -8.69 -0.01
C VAL A 224 7.18 -9.73 1.07
N ILE A 225 6.72 -9.26 2.22
CA ILE A 225 6.16 -10.09 3.29
C ILE A 225 4.76 -9.59 3.63
N ASN A 226 3.85 -10.52 3.91
CA ASN A 226 2.50 -10.21 4.34
C ASN A 226 2.33 -10.60 5.81
N PRO A 227 2.33 -9.63 6.75
CA PRO A 227 2.26 -9.93 8.19
C PRO A 227 0.88 -10.42 8.65
N PHE A 228 -0.10 -10.47 7.75
CA PHE A 228 -1.46 -10.94 8.04
C PHE A 228 -1.65 -12.44 7.80
N GLN A 229 -0.62 -13.15 7.32
CA GLN A 229 -0.67 -14.57 6.97
C GLN A 229 0.15 -15.41 7.94
#